data_AF-A0A8T6USJ5-F1
#
_entry.id   AF-A0A8T6USJ5-F1
#
_cell.length_a   1.000
_cell.length_b   1.000
_cell.length_c   1.000
_cell.angle_alpha   90.00
_cell.angle_beta   90.00
_cell.angle_gamma   90.00
#
_symmetry.space_group_name_H-M   'P 1'
#
loop_
_entity.id
_entity.type
_entity.pdbx_description
1 polymer ?
#
loop_
_entity_poly.entity_id
_entity_poly.type
_entity_poly.pdbx_seq_one_letter_code
_entity_poly.pdbx_strand_id
1 'polypeptide(L)'
;GDIMPVLEEFLEFCEFDGINPIEPQCMDMGEVKRKYGKRLYIKGNVDITWVIPFGTELEVRKDVRRAIDQGAMDGGYIISESNSFHPNCKFENILTYVDEAKKYGKYPSGKIKAEN
;
A
#
# COMPACT_ATOMS: atom_id res chain seq x y z
N GLY A 1 -0.29 4.51 -13.18
CA GLY A 1 -0.39 3.79 -14.48
C GLY A 1 -0.82 2.35 -14.24
N ASP A 2 -1.35 1.66 -15.26
CA ASP A 2 -1.78 0.25 -15.15
C ASP A 2 -0.77 -0.69 -15.83
N ILE A 3 -0.10 -1.53 -15.03
CA ILE A 3 0.87 -2.53 -15.51
C ILE A 3 0.28 -3.95 -15.56
N MET A 4 -0.97 -4.14 -15.13
CA MET A 4 -1.60 -5.46 -15.08
C MET A 4 -1.56 -6.23 -16.41
N PRO A 5 -1.66 -5.59 -17.60
CA PRO A 5 -1.60 -6.31 -18.88
C PRO A 5 -0.26 -6.98 -19.19
N VAL A 6 0.84 -6.50 -18.60
CA VAL A 6 2.21 -6.99 -18.87
C VAL A 6 2.89 -7.58 -17.63
N LEU A 7 2.23 -7.53 -16.48
CA LEU A 7 2.83 -7.90 -15.20
C LEU A 7 3.24 -9.38 -15.13
N GLU A 8 2.41 -10.30 -15.66
CA GLU A 8 2.75 -11.74 -15.70
C GLU A 8 4.03 -11.97 -16.52
N GLU A 9 4.12 -11.37 -17.70
CA GLU A 9 5.29 -11.47 -18.58
C GLU A 9 6.55 -10.94 -17.89
N PHE A 10 6.45 -9.79 -17.22
CA PHE A 10 7.58 -9.23 -16.47
C PHE A 10 8.01 -10.12 -15.31
N LEU A 11 7.08 -10.79 -14.63
CA LEU A 11 7.42 -11.71 -13.55
C LEU A 11 8.15 -12.96 -14.06
N GLU A 12 7.81 -13.43 -15.26
CA GLU A 12 8.48 -14.57 -15.88
C GLU A 12 9.90 -14.24 -16.36
N PHE A 13 10.14 -13.01 -16.85
CA PHE A 13 11.43 -12.65 -17.46
C PHE A 13 12.38 -11.86 -16.56
N CYS A 14 11.87 -11.03 -15.66
CA CYS A 14 12.68 -10.07 -14.90
C CYS A 14 12.95 -10.49 -13.45
N GLU A 15 12.20 -11.45 -12.91
CA GLU A 15 12.36 -11.99 -11.55
C GLU A 15 12.60 -10.91 -10.47
N PHE A 16 11.57 -10.14 -10.16
CA PHE A 16 11.61 -9.14 -9.07
C PHE A 16 10.72 -9.56 -7.90
N ASP A 17 11.07 -9.11 -6.70
CA ASP A 17 10.40 -9.54 -5.45
C ASP A 17 9.15 -8.73 -5.11
N GLY A 18 8.94 -7.57 -5.73
CA GLY A 18 7.78 -6.75 -5.40
C GLY A 18 7.51 -5.56 -6.30
N ILE A 19 6.32 -4.99 -6.12
CA ILE A 19 5.79 -3.93 -6.99
C ILE A 19 5.57 -2.65 -6.19
N ASN A 20 6.01 -1.54 -6.77
CA ASN A 20 5.85 -0.20 -6.21
C ASN A 20 5.89 0.86 -7.33
N PRO A 21 5.03 1.89 -7.29
CA PRO A 21 3.85 2.00 -6.44
C PRO A 21 2.63 1.27 -7.05
N ILE A 22 1.51 1.29 -6.34
CA ILE A 22 0.19 1.02 -6.90
C ILE A 22 -0.65 2.29 -6.76
N GLU A 23 -1.17 2.82 -7.86
CA GLU A 23 -2.05 3.99 -7.86
C GLU A 23 -3.51 3.54 -7.77
N PRO A 24 -4.29 3.93 -6.73
CA PRO A 24 -5.70 3.54 -6.60
C PRO A 24 -6.57 3.94 -7.79
N GLN A 25 -6.17 5.00 -8.51
CA GLN A 25 -6.88 5.50 -9.68
C GLN A 25 -6.61 4.67 -10.93
N CYS A 26 -5.57 3.83 -10.94
CA CYS A 26 -5.17 3.04 -12.10
C CYS A 26 -5.31 1.54 -11.90
N MET A 27 -5.11 1.04 -10.68
CA MET A 27 -5.09 -0.39 -10.40
C MET A 27 -5.80 -0.73 -9.09
N ASP A 28 -6.59 -1.80 -9.10
CA ASP A 28 -7.22 -2.37 -7.91
C ASP A 28 -6.19 -3.20 -7.12
N MET A 29 -5.80 -2.69 -5.95
CA MET A 29 -4.85 -3.36 -5.04
C MET A 29 -5.31 -4.77 -4.66
N GLY A 30 -6.61 -4.98 -4.45
CA GLY A 30 -7.15 -6.28 -4.08
C GLY A 30 -7.03 -7.28 -5.24
N GLU A 31 -7.21 -6.85 -6.48
CA GLU A 31 -6.98 -7.67 -7.67
C GLU A 31 -5.52 -8.05 -7.81
N VAL A 32 -4.61 -7.08 -7.65
CA VAL A 32 -3.16 -7.33 -7.69
C VAL A 32 -2.78 -8.34 -6.60
N LYS A 33 -3.30 -8.18 -5.39
CA LYS A 33 -3.07 -9.13 -4.29
C LYS A 33 -3.59 -10.53 -4.59
N ARG A 34 -4.81 -10.66 -5.13
CA ARG A 34 -5.38 -11.98 -5.47
C ARG A 34 -4.56 -12.71 -6.55
N LYS A 35 -4.08 -11.98 -7.57
CA LYS A 35 -3.35 -12.58 -8.69
C LYS A 35 -1.87 -12.84 -8.36
N TYR A 36 -1.21 -11.88 -7.71
CA TYR A 36 0.26 -11.87 -7.59
C TYR A 36 0.78 -11.81 -6.15
N GLY A 37 -0.08 -11.63 -5.16
CA GLY A 37 0.31 -11.35 -3.76
C GLY A 37 1.02 -12.48 -3.02
N LYS A 38 1.09 -13.69 -3.60
CA LYS A 38 1.91 -14.82 -3.09
C LYS A 38 3.31 -14.85 -3.69
N ARG A 39 3.52 -14.21 -4.85
CA ARG A 39 4.81 -14.14 -5.56
C ARG A 39 5.55 -12.84 -5.26
N LEU A 40 4.81 -11.79 -4.91
CA LEU A 40 5.32 -10.44 -4.76
C LEU A 40 4.92 -9.84 -3.43
N TYR A 41 5.84 -9.09 -2.83
CA TYR A 41 5.44 -8.04 -1.91
C TYR A 41 4.85 -6.86 -2.69
N ILE A 42 3.97 -6.11 -2.05
CA ILE A 42 3.40 -4.88 -2.62
C ILE A 42 3.72 -3.71 -1.71
N LYS A 43 4.11 -2.57 -2.29
CA LYS A 43 4.28 -1.30 -1.59
C LYS A 43 3.36 -0.23 -2.19
N GLY A 44 2.56 0.43 -1.36
CA GLY A 44 1.50 1.38 -1.77
C GLY A 44 0.35 1.37 -0.75
N ASN A 45 -0.87 1.83 -1.04
CA ASN A 45 -1.36 2.67 -2.13
C ASN A 45 -2.20 3.84 -1.59
N VAL A 46 -1.74 4.50 -0.53
CA VAL A 46 -2.46 5.65 0.03
C VAL A 46 -2.51 6.78 -0.99
N ASP A 47 -3.70 7.30 -1.26
CA ASP A 47 -3.96 8.24 -2.35
C ASP A 47 -3.32 9.61 -2.10
N ILE A 48 -2.22 9.86 -2.81
CA ILE A 48 -1.53 11.16 -2.78
C ILE A 48 -2.04 12.15 -3.83
N THR A 49 -2.93 11.76 -4.73
CA THR A 49 -3.51 12.67 -5.73
C THR A 49 -4.63 13.50 -5.13
N TRP A 50 -5.53 12.89 -4.34
CA TRP A 50 -6.70 13.58 -3.80
C TRP A 50 -6.76 13.58 -2.26
N VAL A 51 -6.54 12.43 -1.63
CA VAL A 51 -6.74 12.30 -0.18
C VAL A 51 -5.69 13.07 0.61
N ILE A 52 -4.40 12.85 0.37
CA ILE A 52 -3.34 13.56 1.11
C ILE A 52 -3.35 15.09 0.83
N PRO A 53 -3.55 15.58 -0.40
CA PRO A 53 -3.56 17.02 -0.65
C PRO A 53 -4.82 17.74 -0.17
N PHE A 54 -6.00 17.13 -0.31
CA PHE A 54 -7.27 17.85 -0.15
C PHE A 54 -8.21 17.27 0.90
N GLY A 55 -8.04 16.00 1.27
CA GLY A 55 -8.90 15.31 2.22
C GLY A 55 -8.83 15.87 3.64
N THR A 56 -9.88 15.58 4.38
CA THR A 56 -9.97 15.74 5.84
C THR A 56 -9.18 14.65 6.55
N GLU A 57 -8.86 14.87 7.83
CA GLU A 57 -8.22 13.85 8.67
C GLU A 57 -8.97 12.50 8.63
N LEU A 58 -10.31 12.54 8.68
CA LEU A 58 -11.14 11.34 8.62
C LEU A 58 -10.98 10.59 7.28
N GLU A 59 -10.93 11.32 6.17
CA GLU A 59 -10.74 10.72 4.85
C GLU A 59 -9.35 10.11 4.70
N VAL A 60 -8.32 10.78 5.21
CA VAL A 60 -6.96 10.23 5.27
C VAL A 60 -6.95 8.92 6.06
N ARG A 61 -7.52 8.91 7.27
CA ARG A 61 -7.57 7.69 8.09
C ARG A 61 -8.32 6.56 7.40
N LYS A 62 -9.44 6.86 6.74
CA LYS A 62 -10.21 5.88 5.96
C LYS A 62 -9.40 5.32 4.80
N ASP A 63 -8.65 6.15 4.09
CA ASP A 63 -7.85 5.71 2.95
C ASP A 63 -6.65 4.86 3.38
N VAL A 64 -6.00 5.20 4.49
CA VAL A 64 -4.96 4.36 5.11
C VAL A 64 -5.52 2.98 5.46
N ARG A 65 -6.68 2.92 6.11
CA ARG A 65 -7.32 1.65 6.46
C ARG A 65 -7.71 0.86 5.23
N ARG A 66 -8.28 1.49 4.20
CA ARG A 66 -8.57 0.87 2.91
C ARG A 66 -7.32 0.21 2.33
N ALA A 67 -6.20 0.95 2.27
CA ALA A 67 -4.94 0.43 1.73
C ALA A 67 -4.45 -0.80 2.51
N ILE A 68 -4.52 -0.74 3.84
CA ILE A 68 -4.16 -1.86 4.73
C ILE A 68 -5.11 -3.04 4.56
N ASP A 69 -6.42 -2.84 4.56
CA ASP A 69 -7.41 -3.92 4.43
C ASP A 69 -7.29 -4.64 3.08
N GLN A 70 -6.97 -3.92 2.01
CA GLN A 70 -6.76 -4.48 0.67
C GLN A 70 -5.40 -5.16 0.50
N GLY A 71 -4.35 -4.59 1.09
CA GLY A 71 -2.97 -5.01 0.88
C GLY A 71 -2.45 -6.02 1.90
N ALA A 72 -2.86 -5.92 3.17
CA ALA A 72 -2.21 -6.65 4.26
C ALA A 72 -2.69 -8.10 4.43
N MET A 73 -3.76 -8.52 3.76
CA MET A 73 -4.20 -9.92 3.86
C MET A 73 -3.06 -10.87 3.44
N ASP A 74 -2.80 -11.88 4.27
CA ASP A 74 -1.75 -12.89 4.10
C ASP A 74 -0.30 -12.37 4.06
N GLY A 75 -0.04 -11.14 4.51
CA GLY A 75 1.30 -10.56 4.59
C GLY A 75 1.82 -10.03 3.24
N GLY A 76 3.13 -9.76 3.14
CA GLY A 76 3.75 -9.29 1.89
C GLY A 76 3.24 -7.92 1.42
N TYR A 77 2.93 -7.02 2.36
CA TYR A 77 2.51 -5.66 2.05
C TYR A 77 3.17 -4.64 2.96
N ILE A 78 3.69 -3.58 2.33
CA ILE A 78 4.35 -2.44 2.94
C ILE A 78 3.48 -1.22 2.67
N ILE A 79 2.88 -0.67 3.74
CA ILE A 79 2.11 0.56 3.64
C ILE A 79 3.00 1.70 3.13
N SER A 80 2.56 2.36 2.07
CA SER A 80 3.19 3.53 1.47
C SER A 80 2.16 4.37 0.73
N GLU A 81 2.53 5.58 0.40
CA GLU A 81 1.93 6.43 -0.62
C GLU A 81 1.81 5.74 -1.99
N SER A 82 0.85 6.20 -2.80
CA SER A 82 0.64 5.72 -4.17
C SER A 82 1.63 6.25 -5.21
N ASN A 83 2.54 7.16 -4.83
CA ASN A 83 3.68 7.60 -5.64
C ASN A 83 4.73 8.35 -4.79
N SER A 84 4.98 9.64 -5.03
CA SER A 84 5.93 10.46 -4.27
C SER A 84 5.18 11.67 -3.75
N PHE A 85 5.36 12.03 -2.47
CA PHE A 85 4.79 13.26 -1.96
C PHE A 85 5.26 14.47 -2.79
N HIS A 86 4.33 15.34 -3.13
CA HIS A 86 4.57 16.53 -3.93
C HIS A 86 4.11 17.79 -3.17
N PRO A 87 4.45 19.01 -3.61
CA PRO A 87 4.22 20.23 -2.84
C PRO A 87 2.77 20.54 -2.43
N ASN A 88 1.76 19.91 -3.06
CA ASN A 88 0.36 20.10 -2.66
C ASN A 88 -0.06 19.17 -1.51
N CYS A 89 0.77 18.20 -1.12
CA CYS A 89 0.49 17.31 0.00
C CYS A 89 0.55 18.11 1.31
N LYS A 90 -0.56 18.12 2.06
CA LYS A 90 -0.63 18.79 3.36
C LYS A 90 0.18 18.02 4.40
N PHE A 91 1.02 18.72 5.15
CA PHE A 91 1.87 18.11 6.16
C PHE A 91 1.04 17.44 7.27
N GLU A 92 -0.07 18.05 7.67
CA GLU A 92 -0.99 17.52 8.67
C GLU A 92 -1.61 16.19 8.23
N ASN A 93 -1.91 16.06 6.93
CA ASN A 93 -2.43 14.83 6.36
C ASN A 93 -1.36 13.74 6.30
N ILE A 94 -0.10 14.09 6.03
CA ILE A 94 1.02 13.15 6.11
C ILE A 94 1.21 12.64 7.55
N LEU A 95 1.14 13.53 8.55
CA LEU A 95 1.21 13.13 9.96
C LEU A 95 0.05 12.19 10.34
N THR A 96 -1.16 12.50 9.88
CA THR A 96 -2.34 11.65 10.07
C THR A 96 -2.16 10.27 9.43
N TYR A 97 -1.63 10.22 8.21
CA TYR A 97 -1.29 8.98 7.51
C TYR A 97 -0.33 8.12 8.34
N VAL A 98 0.78 8.70 8.82
CA VAL A 98 1.78 7.98 9.62
C VAL A 98 1.20 7.49 10.95
N ASP A 99 0.42 8.33 11.64
CA ASP A 99 -0.23 7.99 12.90
C ASP A 99 -1.22 6.83 12.73
N GLU A 100 -2.08 6.90 11.71
CA GLU A 100 -3.06 5.85 11.45
C GLU A 100 -2.41 4.55 11.02
N ALA A 101 -1.39 4.59 10.16
CA ALA A 101 -0.66 3.41 9.72
C ALA A 101 -0.02 2.67 10.91
N LYS A 102 0.51 3.39 11.90
CA LYS A 102 1.07 2.78 13.14
C LYS A 102 0.00 2.19 14.06
N LYS A 103 -1.18 2.83 14.13
CA LYS A 103 -2.29 2.38 15.00
C LYS A 103 -3.00 1.17 14.42
N TYR A 104 -3.35 1.22 13.15
CA TYR A 104 -4.19 0.22 12.47
C TYR A 104 -3.38 -0.87 11.75
N GLY A 105 -2.23 -0.52 11.17
CA GLY A 105 -1.38 -1.40 10.35
C GLY A 105 -0.55 -2.41 11.15
N LYS A 106 -1.16 -3.05 12.15
CA LYS A 106 -0.53 -4.10 12.96
C LYS A 106 -0.91 -5.45 12.41
N TYR A 107 0.07 -6.17 11.87
CA TYR A 107 -0.10 -7.59 11.63
C TYR A 107 -0.34 -8.33 12.95
N PRO A 108 -1.11 -9.44 12.93
CA PRO A 108 -1.08 -10.41 14.01
C PRO A 108 0.35 -10.97 14.06
N SER A 109 1.20 -10.37 14.88
CA SER A 109 2.54 -10.90 15.10
C SER A 109 2.37 -12.22 15.83
N GLY A 110 2.54 -13.33 15.10
CA GLY A 110 3.00 -14.56 15.70
C GLY A 110 4.38 -14.25 16.25
N LYS A 111 4.46 -13.70 17.48
CA LYS A 111 5.73 -13.45 18.13
C LYS A 111 6.48 -14.78 18.13
N ILE A 112 7.52 -14.90 17.31
CA ILE A 112 8.51 -15.95 17.47
C ILE A 112 9.07 -15.69 18.86
N LYS A 113 8.74 -16.55 19.83
CA LYS A 113 9.42 -16.54 21.11
C LYS A 113 10.88 -16.78 20.76
N ALA A 114 11.73 -15.79 20.98
CA ALA A 114 13.16 -16.04 21.02
C ALA A 114 13.34 -17.12 22.10
N GLU A 115 13.76 -18.30 21.68
CA GLU A 115 14.13 -19.37 22.60
C GLU A 115 15.26 -18.82 23.49
N ASN A 116 15.05 -18.89 24.81
CA ASN A 116 16.00 -18.43 25.82
C ASN A 116 17.27 -19.29 25.81
#